data_AF-A0A124JXF2-F1
#
_entry.id   AF-A0A124JXF2-F1
#
_cell.length_a   1.000
_cell.length_b   1.000
_cell.length_c   1.000
_cell.angle_alpha   90.00
_cell.angle_beta   90.00
_cell.angle_gamma   90.00
#
_symmetry.space_group_name_H-M   'P 1'
#
loop_
_entity.id
_entity.type
_entity.pdbx_description
1 polymer ?
#
loop_
_entity_poly.entity_id
_entity_poly.type
_entity_poly.pdbx_seq_one_letter_code
_entity_poly.pdbx_strand_id
1 'polypeptide(L)'
;MATVALDPALPQTIREAFAHIGTVSAPTIADFKVMVLVEAASETLYRRTAEGTDHAGVIELLHANGREEMLHARRVSDVIGLLGGGDFPAPAAPDNPYLANGGFPFSPVTPDALRKLSVGEFDGEALYERWAATIDHPAAADLLRANGREEVDHGNRLLQAAALLEA
;
A
#
# COMPACT_ATOMS: atom_id res chain seq x y z
N MET A 1 4.93 -17.66 -9.36
CA MET A 1 5.95 -18.30 -8.52
C MET A 1 5.20 -19.26 -7.61
N ALA A 2 5.72 -19.66 -6.45
CA ALA A 2 4.89 -20.28 -5.42
C ALA A 2 4.35 -19.17 -4.50
N THR A 3 3.11 -19.31 -4.02
CA THR A 3 2.52 -18.40 -3.03
C THR A 3 3.47 -18.17 -1.86
N VAL A 4 3.64 -16.91 -1.44
CA VAL A 4 4.47 -16.59 -0.28
C VAL A 4 3.84 -17.23 0.96
N ALA A 5 4.60 -18.05 1.67
CA ALA A 5 4.16 -18.61 2.94
C ALA A 5 4.21 -17.52 4.02
N LEU A 6 3.05 -17.18 4.60
CA LEU A 6 2.98 -16.32 5.78
C LEU A 6 3.50 -17.07 7.00
N ASP A 7 4.39 -16.43 7.75
CA ASP A 7 4.71 -16.88 9.11
C ASP A 7 3.41 -16.79 9.95
N PRO A 8 3.03 -17.86 10.69
CA PRO A 8 1.84 -17.86 11.53
C PRO A 8 1.79 -16.74 12.59
N ALA A 9 2.94 -16.15 12.94
CA ALA A 9 3.02 -15.03 13.88
C ALA A 9 2.67 -13.67 13.26
N LEU A 10 2.61 -13.57 11.93
CA LEU A 10 2.22 -12.34 11.22
C LEU A 10 0.69 -12.22 11.14
N PRO A 11 0.14 -11.03 10.81
CA PRO A 11 -1.27 -10.90 10.47
C PRO A 11 -1.67 -11.89 9.36
N GLN A 12 -2.76 -12.62 9.56
CA GLN A 12 -3.18 -13.71 8.67
C GLN A 12 -4.18 -13.24 7.62
N THR A 13 -4.77 -12.06 7.81
CA THR A 13 -5.64 -11.41 6.83
C THR A 13 -5.15 -10.01 6.51
N ILE A 14 -5.52 -9.50 5.34
CA ILE A 14 -5.16 -8.13 4.95
C ILE A 14 -5.74 -7.07 5.89
N ARG A 15 -6.92 -7.32 6.46
CA ARG A 15 -7.52 -6.41 7.45
C ARG A 15 -6.69 -6.34 8.71
N GLU A 16 -6.25 -7.49 9.21
CA GLU A 16 -5.33 -7.56 10.35
C GLU A 16 -3.99 -6.90 10.00
N ALA A 17 -3.52 -7.05 8.76
CA ALA A 17 -2.26 -6.45 8.31
C ALA A 17 -2.33 -4.91 8.33
N PHE A 18 -3.36 -4.29 7.72
CA PHE A 18 -3.56 -2.85 7.80
C PHE A 18 -3.69 -2.37 9.26
N ALA A 19 -4.47 -3.08 10.09
CA ALA A 19 -4.64 -2.73 11.50
C ALA A 19 -3.31 -2.82 12.27
N HIS A 20 -2.50 -3.85 12.01
CA HIS A 20 -1.18 -4.03 12.59
C HIS A 20 -0.24 -2.90 12.19
N ILE A 21 -0.07 -2.66 10.89
CA ILE A 21 0.83 -1.62 10.36
C ILE A 21 0.49 -0.23 10.92
N GLY A 22 -0.79 0.11 11.05
CA GLY A 22 -1.24 1.37 11.63
C GLY A 22 -0.83 1.58 13.11
N THR A 23 -0.45 0.52 13.83
CA THR A 23 0.02 0.60 15.23
C THR A 23 1.54 0.60 15.38
N VAL A 24 2.29 0.26 14.33
CA VAL A 24 3.74 0.14 14.38
C VAL A 24 4.39 1.53 14.33
N SER A 25 5.18 1.85 15.35
CA SER A 25 5.91 3.13 15.43
C SER A 25 7.40 2.99 15.08
N ALA A 26 8.00 1.84 15.38
CA ALA A 26 9.37 1.49 15.01
C ALA A 26 9.34 0.09 14.37
N PRO A 27 9.44 -0.01 13.02
CA PRO A 27 9.26 -1.27 12.31
C PRO A 27 10.45 -2.22 12.47
N THR A 28 10.14 -3.50 12.62
CA THR A 28 11.08 -4.62 12.49
C THR A 28 11.12 -5.13 11.04
N ILE A 29 12.04 -6.05 10.73
CA ILE A 29 12.04 -6.76 9.43
C ILE A 29 10.71 -7.49 9.19
N ALA A 30 10.08 -8.02 10.23
CA ALA A 30 8.78 -8.68 10.11
C ALA A 30 7.69 -7.68 9.69
N ASP A 31 7.69 -6.47 10.24
CA ASP A 31 6.74 -5.41 9.89
C ASP A 31 6.94 -4.94 8.44
N PHE A 32 8.20 -4.82 7.98
CA PHE A 32 8.47 -4.51 6.58
C PHE A 32 7.99 -5.60 5.63
N LYS A 33 8.10 -6.89 6.01
CA LYS A 33 7.54 -7.97 5.20
C LYS A 33 6.02 -7.87 5.10
N VAL A 34 5.33 -7.55 6.19
CA VAL A 34 3.88 -7.27 6.17
C VAL A 34 3.59 -6.09 5.26
N MET A 35 4.37 -5.00 5.34
CA MET A 35 4.20 -3.83 4.48
C MET A 35 4.38 -4.18 2.99
N VAL A 36 5.42 -4.93 2.60
CA VAL A 36 5.60 -5.41 1.22
C VAL A 36 4.36 -6.14 0.71
N LEU A 37 3.77 -7.02 1.53
CA LEU A 37 2.59 -7.78 1.15
C LEU A 37 1.34 -6.89 1.06
N VAL A 38 1.17 -5.92 1.94
CA VAL A 38 0.07 -4.97 1.92
C VAL A 38 0.15 -4.10 0.67
N GLU A 39 1.28 -3.45 0.40
CA GLU A 39 1.43 -2.57 -0.77
C GLU A 39 1.30 -3.35 -2.08
N ALA A 40 1.87 -4.55 -2.16
CA ALA A 40 1.68 -5.41 -3.33
C ALA A 40 0.21 -5.82 -3.52
N ALA A 41 -0.55 -5.99 -2.44
CA ALA A 41 -1.98 -6.28 -2.52
C ALA A 41 -2.78 -5.05 -2.94
N SER A 42 -2.39 -3.84 -2.50
CA SER A 42 -3.06 -2.57 -2.78
C SER A 42 -3.22 -2.29 -4.28
N GLU A 43 -2.28 -2.73 -5.14
CA GLU A 43 -2.46 -2.68 -6.60
C GLU A 43 -3.78 -3.34 -7.04
N THR A 44 -4.08 -4.52 -6.48
CA THR A 44 -5.31 -5.26 -6.79
C THR A 44 -6.52 -4.58 -6.16
N LEU A 45 -6.42 -4.06 -4.93
CA LEU A 45 -7.54 -3.40 -4.24
C LEU A 45 -7.96 -2.11 -4.95
N TYR A 46 -7.00 -1.33 -5.47
CA TYR A 46 -7.27 -0.16 -6.30
C TYR A 46 -7.97 -0.53 -7.60
N ARG A 47 -7.51 -1.59 -8.29
CA ARG A 47 -8.19 -2.11 -9.49
C ARG A 47 -9.61 -2.59 -9.19
N ARG A 48 -9.82 -3.28 -8.06
CA ARG A 48 -11.16 -3.70 -7.60
C ARG A 48 -12.04 -2.52 -7.24
N THR A 49 -11.47 -1.45 -6.72
CA THR A 49 -12.19 -0.20 -6.47
C THR A 49 -12.66 0.42 -7.78
N ALA A 50 -11.79 0.45 -8.80
CA ALA A 50 -12.12 1.00 -10.11
C ALA A 50 -13.29 0.26 -10.83
N GLU A 51 -13.49 -1.03 -10.55
CA GLU A 51 -14.63 -1.81 -11.07
C GLU A 51 -16.00 -1.24 -10.61
N GLY A 52 -16.04 -0.37 -9.61
CA GLY A 52 -17.25 0.26 -9.09
C GLY A 52 -17.76 1.48 -9.87
N THR A 53 -17.14 1.83 -11.00
CA THR A 53 -17.55 2.98 -11.84
C THR A 53 -17.24 2.74 -13.32
N ASP A 54 -17.99 3.40 -14.20
CA ASP A 54 -17.70 3.46 -15.65
C ASP A 54 -16.98 4.76 -16.05
N HIS A 55 -16.70 5.66 -15.09
CA HIS A 55 -16.09 6.95 -15.38
C HIS A 55 -14.60 6.79 -15.70
N ALA A 56 -14.24 6.83 -16.99
CA ALA A 56 -12.88 6.58 -17.48
C ALA A 56 -11.78 7.38 -16.75
N GLY A 57 -12.00 8.66 -16.46
CA GLY A 57 -11.03 9.48 -15.72
C GLY A 57 -10.80 9.03 -14.27
N VAL A 58 -11.81 8.47 -13.61
CA VAL A 58 -11.69 7.96 -12.24
C VAL A 58 -10.96 6.63 -12.24
N ILE A 59 -11.29 5.76 -13.21
CA ILE A 59 -10.62 4.48 -13.43
C ILE A 59 -9.11 4.69 -13.63
N GLU A 60 -8.71 5.63 -14.49
CA GLU A 60 -7.29 5.91 -14.75
C GLU A 60 -6.55 6.39 -13.49
N LEU A 61 -7.17 7.25 -12.67
CA LEU A 61 -6.57 7.73 -11.42
C LEU A 61 -6.40 6.59 -10.40
N LEU A 62 -7.41 5.73 -10.22
CA LEU A 62 -7.33 4.58 -9.31
C LEU A 62 -6.29 3.56 -9.79
N HIS A 63 -6.23 3.30 -11.10
CA HIS A 63 -5.20 2.45 -11.67
C HIS A 63 -3.79 3.04 -11.53
N ALA A 64 -3.65 4.36 -11.56
CA ALA A 64 -2.38 5.03 -11.33
C ALA A 64 -1.87 4.78 -9.91
N ASN A 65 -2.70 5.04 -8.89
CA ASN A 65 -2.34 4.73 -7.50
C ASN A 65 -1.96 3.25 -7.37
N GLY A 66 -2.80 2.33 -7.85
CA GLY A 66 -2.49 0.90 -7.76
C GLY A 66 -1.15 0.48 -8.38
N ARG A 67 -0.72 1.10 -9.49
CA ARG A 67 0.61 0.83 -10.07
C ARG A 67 1.75 1.36 -9.20
N GLU A 68 1.55 2.52 -8.59
CA GLU A 68 2.52 3.15 -7.69
C GLU A 68 2.64 2.38 -6.36
N GLU A 69 1.57 1.76 -5.85
CA GLU A 69 1.66 0.85 -4.70
C GLU A 69 2.57 -0.35 -4.92
N MET A 70 2.59 -0.90 -6.14
CA MET A 70 3.54 -1.96 -6.47
C MET A 70 4.99 -1.44 -6.49
N LEU A 71 5.21 -0.15 -6.76
CA LEU A 71 6.52 0.48 -6.57
C LEU A 71 6.85 0.64 -5.10
N HIS A 72 5.87 1.01 -4.25
CA HIS A 72 6.05 1.06 -2.80
C HIS A 72 6.50 -0.28 -2.25
N ALA A 73 5.80 -1.36 -2.61
CA ALA A 73 6.15 -2.73 -2.23
C ALA A 73 7.60 -3.09 -2.58
N ARG A 74 8.06 -2.71 -3.78
CA ARG A 74 9.44 -2.96 -4.23
C ARG A 74 10.46 -2.15 -3.45
N ARG A 75 10.18 -0.88 -3.16
CA ARG A 75 11.09 -0.06 -2.33
C ARG A 75 11.17 -0.59 -0.90
N VAL A 76 10.06 -1.07 -0.33
CA VAL A 76 10.09 -1.70 1.00
C VAL A 76 10.87 -3.03 0.96
N SER A 77 10.76 -3.81 -0.12
CA SER A 77 11.62 -4.99 -0.34
C SER A 77 13.10 -4.60 -0.35
N ASP A 78 13.47 -3.51 -1.04
CA ASP A 78 14.85 -3.01 -1.04
C ASP A 78 15.30 -2.57 0.36
N VAL A 79 14.42 -1.93 1.15
CA VAL A 79 14.65 -1.59 2.56
C VAL A 79 14.97 -2.83 3.39
N ILE A 80 14.23 -3.93 3.23
CA ILE A 80 14.52 -5.20 3.91
C ILE A 80 15.94 -5.68 3.59
N GLY A 81 16.34 -5.62 2.32
CA GLY A 81 17.69 -6.00 1.89
C GLY A 81 18.77 -5.13 2.53
N LEU A 82 18.60 -3.80 2.52
CA LEU A 82 19.54 -2.85 3.12
C LEU A 82 19.70 -3.04 4.64
N LEU A 83 18.64 -3.43 5.33
CA LEU A 83 18.64 -3.69 6.77
C LEU A 83 19.08 -5.13 7.14
N GLY A 84 19.55 -5.91 6.17
CA GLY A 84 20.06 -7.28 6.41
C GLY A 84 18.96 -8.33 6.61
N GLY A 85 17.71 -8.03 6.25
CA GLY A 85 16.56 -8.94 6.35
C GLY A 85 16.49 -10.03 5.27
N GLY A 86 17.46 -10.04 4.34
CA GLY A 86 17.53 -10.95 3.21
C GLY A 86 16.64 -10.54 2.04
N ASP A 87 16.51 -11.43 1.05
CA ASP A 87 15.64 -11.21 -0.11
C ASP A 87 14.17 -11.48 0.26
N PHE A 88 13.29 -10.54 -0.07
CA PHE A 88 11.84 -10.66 0.14
C PHE A 88 11.09 -9.86 -0.94
N PRO A 89 11.04 -10.36 -2.18
CA PRO A 89 10.49 -9.61 -3.30
C PRO A 89 8.99 -9.38 -3.15
N ALA A 90 8.52 -8.23 -3.62
CA ALA A 90 7.09 -7.94 -3.74
C ALA A 90 6.39 -8.99 -4.62
N PRO A 91 5.41 -9.74 -4.10
CA PRO A 91 4.76 -10.80 -4.86
C PRO A 91 3.75 -10.23 -5.88
N ALA A 92 3.58 -10.93 -6.99
CA ALA A 92 2.43 -10.71 -7.86
C ALA A 92 1.13 -11.12 -7.16
N ALA A 93 -0.01 -10.59 -7.61
CA ALA A 93 -1.31 -10.85 -6.97
C ALA A 93 -1.65 -12.33 -6.72
N PRO A 94 -1.42 -13.28 -7.66
CA PRO A 94 -1.71 -14.70 -7.42
C PRO A 94 -0.81 -15.34 -6.34
N ASP A 95 0.36 -14.75 -6.11
CA ASP A 95 1.35 -15.23 -5.14
C ASP A 95 1.24 -14.51 -3.79
N ASN A 96 0.38 -13.48 -3.68
CA ASN A 96 0.18 -12.71 -2.46
C ASN A 96 -0.85 -13.39 -1.53
N PRO A 97 -0.45 -13.80 -0.31
CA PRO A 97 -1.32 -14.54 0.59
C PRO A 97 -2.50 -13.71 1.11
N TYR A 98 -2.39 -12.39 1.16
CA TYR A 98 -3.48 -11.50 1.54
C TYR A 98 -4.60 -11.41 0.50
N LEU A 99 -4.37 -11.93 -0.71
CA LEU A 99 -5.34 -12.04 -1.79
C LEU A 99 -5.79 -13.49 -2.03
N ALA A 100 -5.37 -14.46 -1.22
CA ALA A 100 -5.71 -15.88 -1.40
C ALA A 100 -7.22 -16.16 -1.40
N ASN A 101 -8.00 -15.32 -0.70
CA ASN A 101 -9.46 -15.38 -0.66
C ASN A 101 -10.14 -14.40 -1.63
N GLY A 102 -9.37 -13.86 -2.60
CA GLY A 102 -9.79 -12.81 -3.53
C GLY A 102 -9.44 -11.41 -3.04
N GLY A 103 -9.40 -10.46 -3.99
CA GLY A 103 -9.31 -9.03 -3.70
C GLY A 103 -10.69 -8.40 -3.54
N PHE A 104 -10.76 -7.31 -2.79
CA PHE A 104 -11.98 -6.52 -2.59
C PHE A 104 -11.68 -5.02 -2.81
N PRO A 105 -12.67 -4.19 -3.14
CA PRO A 105 -12.45 -2.75 -3.24
C PRO A 105 -12.13 -2.15 -1.86
N PHE A 106 -11.27 -1.14 -1.80
CA PHE A 106 -11.04 -0.38 -0.57
C PHE A 106 -12.34 0.25 -0.05
N SER A 107 -13.11 0.82 -0.98
CA SER A 107 -14.31 1.59 -0.69
C SER A 107 -15.24 1.59 -1.90
N PRO A 108 -16.55 1.85 -1.74
CA PRO A 108 -17.42 2.18 -2.86
C PRO A 108 -16.90 3.41 -3.63
N VAL A 109 -17.17 3.48 -4.93
CA VAL A 109 -16.79 4.64 -5.75
C VAL A 109 -17.85 5.74 -5.64
N THR A 110 -17.80 6.49 -4.53
CA THR A 110 -18.59 7.71 -4.33
C THR A 110 -17.66 8.87 -3.91
N PRO A 111 -18.04 10.14 -4.14
CA PRO A 111 -17.20 11.27 -3.76
C PRO A 111 -16.78 11.25 -2.29
N ASP A 112 -17.71 11.01 -1.37
CA ASP A 112 -17.43 10.96 0.08
C ASP A 112 -16.51 9.78 0.45
N ALA A 113 -16.71 8.63 -0.19
CA ALA A 113 -15.88 7.45 0.03
C ALA A 113 -14.44 7.65 -0.45
N LEU A 114 -14.25 8.30 -1.60
CA LEU A 114 -12.93 8.64 -2.15
C LEU A 114 -12.20 9.71 -1.32
N ARG A 115 -12.93 10.74 -0.84
CA ARG A 115 -12.39 11.71 0.13
C ARG A 115 -11.99 11.06 1.44
N LYS A 116 -12.75 10.07 1.91
CA LYS A 116 -12.37 9.31 3.10
C LYS A 116 -11.13 8.45 2.84
N LEU A 117 -11.04 7.81 1.67
CA LEU A 117 -9.87 7.03 1.28
C LEU A 117 -8.62 7.90 1.18
N SER A 118 -8.73 9.14 0.66
CA SER A 118 -7.58 10.05 0.55
C SER A 118 -6.96 10.41 1.90
N VAL A 119 -7.76 10.44 2.98
CA VAL A 119 -7.24 10.63 4.34
C VAL A 119 -6.31 9.47 4.72
N GLY A 120 -6.64 8.24 4.32
CA GLY A 120 -5.79 7.08 4.54
C GLY A 120 -4.44 7.18 3.84
N GLU A 121 -4.41 7.69 2.61
CA GLU A 121 -3.16 7.94 1.88
C GLU A 121 -2.30 9.01 2.59
N PHE A 122 -2.92 10.12 3.04
CA PHE A 122 -2.19 11.13 3.79
C PHE A 122 -1.67 10.61 5.14
N ASP A 123 -2.41 9.72 5.81
CA ASP A 123 -1.91 9.02 7.00
C ASP A 123 -0.74 8.07 6.67
N GLY A 124 -0.70 7.54 5.44
CA GLY A 124 0.39 6.76 4.86
C GLY A 124 1.69 7.57 4.73
N GLU A 125 1.63 8.81 4.24
CA GLU A 125 2.79 9.72 4.23
C GLU A 125 3.39 9.87 5.63
N ALA A 126 2.53 10.20 6.60
CA ALA A 126 2.95 10.39 7.97
C ALA A 126 3.51 9.08 8.58
N LEU A 127 2.99 7.92 8.20
CA LEU A 127 3.51 6.62 8.62
C LEU A 127 4.91 6.38 8.08
N TYR A 128 5.13 6.57 6.78
CA TYR A 128 6.43 6.39 6.15
C TYR A 128 7.49 7.34 6.71
N GLU A 129 7.16 8.60 6.95
CA GLU A 129 8.10 9.54 7.59
C GLU A 129 8.44 9.13 9.02
N ARG A 130 7.44 8.69 9.82
CA ARG A 130 7.69 8.18 11.18
C ARG A 130 8.64 6.99 11.16
N TRP A 131 8.42 6.03 10.28
CA TRP A 131 9.28 4.86 10.17
C TRP A 131 10.69 5.24 9.73
N ALA A 132 10.82 6.10 8.70
CA ALA A 132 12.10 6.60 8.23
C ALA A 132 12.91 7.31 9.31
N ALA A 133 12.24 8.02 10.24
CA ALA A 133 12.89 8.69 11.36
C ALA A 133 13.45 7.74 12.43
N THR A 134 12.99 6.48 12.47
CA THR A 134 13.44 5.47 13.46
C THR A 134 14.58 4.58 12.97
N ILE A 135 14.95 4.65 11.69
CA ILE A 135 15.92 3.74 11.06
C ILE A 135 17.29 4.41 10.97
N ASP A 136 18.32 3.76 11.54
CA ASP A 136 19.71 4.19 11.44
C ASP A 136 20.39 3.66 10.16
N HIS A 137 19.76 3.92 9.01
CA HIS A 137 20.28 3.57 7.69
C HIS A 137 19.79 4.57 6.63
N PRO A 138 20.59 5.59 6.25
CA PRO A 138 20.13 6.72 5.44
C PRO A 138 19.44 6.33 4.13
N ALA A 139 20.02 5.39 3.36
CA ALA A 139 19.43 4.97 2.10
C ALA A 139 18.10 4.22 2.27
N ALA A 140 17.89 3.55 3.40
CA ALA A 140 16.63 2.87 3.67
C ALA A 140 15.55 3.89 4.08
N ALA A 141 15.93 4.86 4.92
CA ALA A 141 15.06 5.97 5.28
C ALA A 141 14.63 6.79 4.05
N ASP A 142 15.55 7.05 3.10
CA ASP A 142 15.24 7.79 1.88
C ASP A 142 14.22 7.07 0.97
N LEU A 143 14.29 5.74 0.89
CA LEU A 143 13.32 4.93 0.16
C LEU A 143 11.92 5.02 0.81
N LEU A 144 11.83 4.93 2.14
CA LEU A 144 10.56 5.09 2.85
C LEU A 144 9.98 6.49 2.66
N ARG A 145 10.81 7.54 2.75
CA ARG A 145 10.36 8.91 2.46
C ARG A 145 9.91 9.09 1.02
N ALA A 146 10.48 8.34 0.08
CA ALA A 146 10.01 8.36 -1.31
C ALA A 146 8.59 7.81 -1.43
N ASN A 147 8.29 6.68 -0.79
CA ASN A 147 6.91 6.18 -0.71
C ASN A 147 6.00 7.22 -0.07
N GLY A 148 6.38 7.77 1.10
CA GLY A 148 5.55 8.78 1.77
C GLY A 148 5.21 10.00 0.92
N ARG A 149 6.12 10.47 0.06
CA ARG A 149 5.80 11.56 -0.89
C ARG A 149 4.79 11.14 -1.96
N GLU A 150 4.89 9.92 -2.46
CA GLU A 150 3.97 9.37 -3.46
C GLU A 150 2.57 9.12 -2.86
N GLU A 151 2.46 8.78 -1.58
CA GLU A 151 1.17 8.70 -0.87
C GLU A 151 0.39 10.04 -0.88
N VAL A 152 1.09 11.17 -0.81
CA VAL A 152 0.44 12.49 -0.95
C VAL A 152 -0.16 12.65 -2.34
N ASP A 153 0.55 12.19 -3.38
CA ASP A 153 0.03 12.21 -4.74
C ASP A 153 -1.16 11.26 -4.88
N HIS A 154 -1.15 10.10 -4.22
CA HIS A 154 -2.30 9.17 -4.19
C HIS A 154 -3.55 9.83 -3.60
N GLY A 155 -3.41 10.47 -2.43
CA GLY A 155 -4.49 11.19 -1.79
C GLY A 155 -5.04 12.32 -2.67
N ASN A 156 -4.16 13.07 -3.33
CA ASN A 156 -4.57 14.11 -4.28
C ASN A 156 -5.32 13.56 -5.50
N ARG A 157 -4.90 12.42 -6.06
CA ARG A 157 -5.62 11.75 -7.16
C ARG A 157 -7.00 11.25 -6.72
N LEU A 158 -7.15 10.80 -5.48
CA LEU A 158 -8.46 10.43 -4.93
C LEU A 158 -9.39 11.64 -4.75
N LEU A 159 -8.87 12.78 -4.30
CA LEU A 159 -9.63 14.04 -4.25
C LEU A 159 -10.05 14.50 -5.65
N GLN A 160 -9.16 14.37 -6.64
CA GLN A 160 -9.47 14.66 -8.03
C GLN A 160 -10.56 13.71 -8.57
N ALA A 161 -10.47 12.41 -8.27
CA ALA A 161 -11.48 11.44 -8.65
C ALA A 161 -12.85 11.74 -8.03
N ALA A 162 -12.89 12.16 -6.76
CA ALA A 162 -14.12 12.60 -6.11
C ALA A 162 -14.76 13.80 -6.83
N ALA A 163 -13.94 14.79 -7.23
CA ALA A 163 -14.42 15.96 -7.96
C ALA A 163 -14.96 15.61 -9.36
N LEU A 164 -14.36 14.63 -10.06
CA LEU A 164 -14.85 14.15 -11.36
C LEU A 164 -16.24 13.52 -11.28
N LEU A 165 -16.59 12.87 -10.17
CA LEU A 165 -17.90 12.25 -9.97
C LEU A 165 -19.02 13.26 -9.66
N GLU A 166 -18.67 14.50 -9.33
CA GLU A 166 -19.61 15.58 -9.00
C GLU A 166 -19.81 16.58 -10.16
N ALA A 167 -18.99 16.49 -11.20
CA ALA A 167 -19.03 17.34 -12.39
C ALA A 167 -20.08 16.89 -13.41
#